data_AF-A0A662PTF8-F1
#
_entry.id   AF-A0A662PTF8-F1
#
_cell.length_a   1.000
_cell.length_b   1.000
_cell.length_c   1.000
_cell.angle_alpha   90.00
_cell.angle_beta   90.00
_cell.angle_gamma   90.00
#
_symmetry.space_group_name_H-M   'P 1'
#
loop_
_entity.id
_entity.type
_entity.pdbx_description
1 polymer ?
#
loop_
_entity_poly.entity_id
_entity_poly.type
_entity_poly.pdbx_seq_one_letter_code
_entity_poly.pdbx_strand_id
1 'polypeptide(L)'
;MRLRRVTPSELEAMERQVLEAASRLADADVDVIGYGCTTGSLFRGVGHDREIVSKIEEETGIKAVATAGAVVDALRALNVNRVCVA
;
A
#
# COMPACT_ATOMS: atom_id res chain seq x y z
N MET A 1 5.18 13.98 1.26
CA MET A 1 6.29 14.10 2.22
C MET A 1 7.34 13.11 1.77
N ARG A 2 8.61 13.51 1.77
CA ARG A 2 9.69 12.57 1.46
C ARG A 2 10.09 11.84 2.75
N LEU A 3 9.92 10.52 2.76
CA LEU A 3 10.39 9.66 3.85
C LEU A 3 11.92 9.79 3.95
N ARG A 4 12.45 10.12 5.14
CA ARG A 4 13.90 10.27 5.37
C ARG A 4 14.45 9.12 6.20
N ARG A 5 13.67 8.63 7.16
CA ARG A 5 13.96 7.44 7.95
C ARG A 5 12.72 6.56 8.02
N VAL A 6 12.94 5.25 8.05
CA VAL A 6 11.85 4.28 8.18
C VAL A 6 11.54 4.11 9.66
N THR A 7 10.83 5.06 10.24
CA THR A 7 10.31 5.00 11.62
C THR A 7 8.79 4.89 11.60
N PRO A 8 8.15 4.32 12.64
CA PRO A 8 6.70 4.27 12.72
C PRO A 8 6.05 5.65 12.53
N SER A 9 6.55 6.69 13.20
CA SER A 9 5.99 8.05 13.10
C SER A 9 6.12 8.67 11.71
N GLU A 10 7.22 8.42 10.98
CA GLU A 10 7.37 8.89 9.60
C GLU A 10 6.48 8.10 8.63
N LEU A 11 6.28 6.80 8.86
CA LEU A 11 5.33 5.98 8.08
C LEU A 11 3.89 6.44 8.28
N GLU A 12 3.49 6.76 9.51
CA GLU A 12 2.18 7.36 9.78
C GLU A 12 2.01 8.72 9.11
N ALA A 13 3.07 9.55 9.08
CA ALA A 13 3.05 10.82 8.37
C ALA A 13 2.93 10.66 6.86
N MET A 14 3.56 9.63 6.30
CA MET A 14 3.43 9.26 4.90
C MET A 14 2.02 8.74 4.59
N GLU A 15 1.44 7.90 5.45
CA GLU A 15 0.08 7.35 5.30
C GLU A 15 -0.98 8.46 5.23
N ARG A 16 -0.84 9.53 6.04
CA ARG A 16 -1.76 10.67 6.04
C ARG A 16 -1.88 11.40 4.69
N GLN A 17 -0.95 11.18 3.77
CA GLN A 17 -0.93 11.83 2.46
C GLN A 17 -1.34 10.90 1.31
N VAL A 18 -1.76 9.68 1.63
CA VAL A 18 -2.15 8.68 0.63
C VAL A 18 -3.31 9.15 -0.24
N LEU A 19 -4.36 9.70 0.38
CA LEU A 19 -5.54 10.15 -0.36
C LEU A 19 -5.20 11.29 -1.31
N GLU A 20 -4.51 12.33 -0.83
CA GLU A 20 -4.04 13.43 -1.68
C GLU A 20 -3.17 12.93 -2.85
N ALA A 21 -2.26 11.99 -2.60
CA ALA A 21 -1.45 11.40 -3.66
C ALA A 21 -2.28 10.56 -4.64
N ALA A 22 -3.28 9.83 -4.16
CA ALA A 22 -4.18 9.03 -4.98
C ALA A 22 -5.07 9.91 -5.87
N SER A 23 -5.66 10.99 -5.35
CA SER A 23 -6.47 11.93 -6.15
C SER A 23 -5.64 12.56 -7.27
N ARG A 24 -4.37 12.90 -7.00
CA ARG A 24 -3.44 13.38 -8.04
C ARG A 24 -3.12 12.36 -9.12
N LEU A 25 -3.13 11.06 -8.79
CA LEU A 25 -3.00 9.99 -9.79
C LEU A 25 -4.30 9.80 -10.56
N ALA A 26 -5.46 9.96 -9.90
CA ALA A 26 -6.76 9.89 -10.56
C ALA A 26 -6.93 10.98 -11.63
N ASP A 27 -6.43 12.20 -11.37
CA ASP A 27 -6.39 13.29 -12.37
C ASP A 27 -5.62 12.91 -13.65
N ALA A 28 -4.70 11.93 -13.57
CA ALA A 28 -3.94 11.44 -14.70
C ALA A 28 -4.64 10.30 -15.47
N ASP A 29 -5.88 9.96 -15.12
CA ASP A 29 -6.72 8.94 -15.78
C ASP A 29 -6.03 7.56 -15.88
N VAL A 30 -5.47 7.10 -14.75
CA VAL A 30 -4.79 5.80 -14.66
C VAL A 30 -5.77 4.66 -14.45
N ASP A 31 -5.46 3.48 -15.00
CA ASP A 31 -6.31 2.29 -14.85
C ASP A 31 -6.29 1.69 -13.42
N VAL A 32 -5.15 1.78 -12.73
CA VAL A 32 -4.90 1.16 -11.41
C VAL A 32 -3.91 2.02 -10.61
N ILE A 33 -4.12 2.09 -9.28
CA ILE A 33 -3.21 2.77 -8.34
C ILE A 33 -2.46 1.75 -7.48
N GLY A 34 -1.14 1.83 -7.47
CA GLY A 34 -0.28 1.01 -6.60
C GLY A 34 0.26 1.76 -5.40
N TYR A 35 -0.05 1.33 -4.18
CA TYR A 35 0.67 1.75 -2.98
C TYR A 35 2.00 0.97 -2.89
N GLY A 36 3.07 1.60 -3.35
CA GLY A 36 4.36 0.99 -3.62
C GLY A 36 5.33 0.84 -2.43
N CYS A 37 4.86 0.91 -1.18
CA CYS A 37 5.74 0.77 -0.01
C CYS A 37 5.39 -0.50 0.79
N THR A 38 6.32 -1.46 0.85
CA THR A 38 6.15 -2.69 1.64
C THR A 38 5.95 -2.36 3.12
N THR A 39 6.90 -1.67 3.75
CA THR A 39 6.81 -1.33 5.18
C THR A 39 5.59 -0.45 5.48
N GLY A 40 5.31 0.54 4.63
CA GLY A 40 4.15 1.42 4.78
C GLY A 40 2.80 0.71 4.66
N SER A 41 2.73 -0.44 4.00
CA SER A 41 1.51 -1.24 3.91
C SER A 41 1.41 -2.37 4.93
N LEU A 42 2.40 -2.55 5.81
CA LEU A 42 2.40 -3.60 6.85
C LEU A 42 2.58 -3.10 8.27
N PHE A 43 3.03 -1.85 8.49
CA PHE A 43 3.52 -1.41 9.81
C PHE A 43 2.46 -1.39 10.93
N ARG A 44 1.16 -1.37 10.59
CA ARG A 44 0.06 -1.50 11.57
C ARG A 44 -0.42 -2.93 11.77
N GLY A 45 0.21 -3.92 11.13
CA GLY A 45 -0.13 -5.33 11.23
C GLY A 45 -1.08 -5.83 10.14
N VAL A 46 -1.64 -7.02 10.37
CA VAL A 46 -2.44 -7.77 9.39
C VAL A 46 -3.70 -6.97 9.02
N GLY A 47 -3.96 -6.82 7.72
CA GLY A 47 -5.14 -6.14 7.19
C GLY A 47 -4.93 -4.66 6.88
N HIS A 48 -3.82 -4.07 7.32
CA HIS A 48 -3.51 -2.66 7.05
C HIS A 48 -3.37 -2.35 5.55
N ASP A 49 -2.80 -3.28 4.79
CA ASP A 49 -2.72 -3.23 3.32
C ASP A 49 -4.11 -3.07 2.68
N ARG A 50 -5.12 -3.80 3.21
CA ARG A 50 -6.50 -3.76 2.73
C ARG A 50 -7.20 -2.45 3.09
N GLU A 51 -6.93 -1.92 4.28
CA GLU A 51 -7.44 -0.61 4.70
C GLU A 51 -6.93 0.51 3.78
N ILE A 52 -5.63 0.48 3.43
CA ILE A 52 -5.05 1.43 2.48
C ILE A 52 -5.73 1.31 1.12
N VAL A 53 -5.89 0.07 0.61
CA VAL A 53 -6.58 -0.18 -0.66
C VAL A 53 -8.00 0.37 -0.63
N SER A 54 -8.79 0.04 0.39
CA SER A 54 -10.18 0.52 0.53
C SER A 54 -10.26 2.04 0.48
N LYS A 55 -9.39 2.72 1.25
CA LYS A 55 -9.33 4.19 1.27
C LYS A 55 -9.00 4.80 -0.10
N ILE A 56 -8.07 4.20 -0.85
CA ILE A 56 -7.71 4.67 -2.19
C ILE A 56 -8.88 4.46 -3.16
N GLU A 57 -9.49 3.27 -3.14
CA GLU A 57 -10.63 2.96 -4.02
C GLU A 57 -11.85 3.84 -3.71
N GLU A 58 -12.13 4.12 -2.44
CA GLU A 58 -13.21 4.99 -1.99
C GLU A 58 -13.01 6.45 -2.42
N GLU A 59 -11.78 6.96 -2.31
CA GLU A 59 -11.44 8.35 -2.68
C GLU A 59 -11.45 8.58 -4.19
N THR A 60 -10.96 7.61 -4.96
CA THR A 60 -10.68 7.80 -6.40
C THR A 60 -11.65 7.10 -7.33
N GLY A 61 -12.37 6.08 -6.86
CA GLY A 61 -13.13 5.17 -7.72
C GLY A 61 -12.27 4.24 -8.58
N ILE A 62 -10.93 4.31 -8.47
CA ILE A 62 -9.96 3.54 -9.26
C ILE A 62 -9.50 2.33 -8.44
N LYS A 63 -9.29 1.20 -9.12
CA LYS A 63 -8.81 -0.03 -8.47
C LYS A 63 -7.40 0.15 -7.90
N ALA A 64 -7.17 -0.43 -6.73
CA ALA A 64 -5.92 -0.25 -6.00
C ALA A 64 -5.30 -1.56 -5.50
N VAL A 65 -3.99 -1.55 -5.36
CA VAL A 65 -3.20 -2.63 -4.77
C VAL A 65 -2.14 -2.08 -3.82
N ALA A 66 -1.82 -2.81 -2.76
CA ALA A 66 -0.74 -2.48 -1.84
C ALA A 66 0.35 -3.55 -1.85
N THR A 67 1.62 -3.15 -1.78
CA THR A 67 2.76 -4.07 -1.95
C THR A 67 2.73 -5.27 -0.99
N ALA A 68 2.47 -5.05 0.30
CA ALA A 68 2.42 -6.15 1.27
C ALA A 68 1.33 -7.18 0.93
N GLY A 69 0.12 -6.72 0.60
CA GLY A 69 -0.98 -7.58 0.17
C GLY A 69 -0.64 -8.36 -1.11
N ALA A 70 -0.09 -7.67 -2.10
CA ALA A 70 0.31 -8.28 -3.37
C ALA A 70 1.37 -9.40 -3.18
N VAL A 71 2.35 -9.20 -2.29
CA VAL A 71 3.34 -10.23 -1.96
C VAL A 71 2.69 -11.43 -1.29
N VAL A 72 1.77 -11.20 -0.34
CA VAL A 72 1.04 -12.30 0.34
C VAL A 72 0.19 -13.08 -0.66
N ASP A 73 -0.52 -12.41 -1.56
CA ASP A 73 -1.36 -13.06 -2.57
C ASP A 73 -0.53 -13.85 -3.58
N ALA A 74 0.63 -13.32 -4.00
CA ALA A 74 1.57 -14.05 -4.85
C ALA A 74 2.12 -15.31 -4.16
N LEU A 75 2.51 -15.22 -2.89
CA LEU A 75 2.99 -16.38 -2.13
C LEU A 75 1.91 -17.46 -1.96
N ARG A 76 0.66 -17.06 -1.74
CA ARG A 76 -0.50 -17.97 -1.70
C ARG A 76 -0.74 -18.63 -3.05
N ALA A 77 -0.71 -17.86 -4.15
CA ALA A 77 -0.87 -18.39 -5.50
C ALA A 77 0.22 -19.43 -5.86
N LEU A 78 1.41 -19.27 -5.29
CA LEU A 78 2.54 -20.19 -5.45
C LEU A 78 2.55 -21.35 -4.43
N ASN A 79 1.55 -21.44 -3.54
CA ASN A 79 1.48 -22.43 -2.45
C ASN A 79 2.72 -22.44 -1.52
N VAL A 80 3.31 -21.27 -1.29
CA VAL A 80 4.49 -21.13 -0.43
C VAL A 80 4.08 -21.01 1.04
N ASN A 81 4.49 -21.97 1.86
CA ASN A 81 4.21 -22.01 3.30
C ASN A 81 5.41 -21.65 4.19
N ARG A 82 6.61 -21.50 3.59
CA ARG A 82 7.84 -21.13 4.28
C ARG A 82 8.63 -20.17 3.41
N VAL A 83 8.93 -18.99 3.95
CA VAL A 83 9.58 -17.88 3.23
C VAL A 83 10.87 -17.51 3.95
N CYS A 84 11.94 -17.32 3.19
CA CYS A 84 13.17 -16.69 3.67
C CYS A 84 13.13 -15.20 3.31
N VAL A 85 13.56 -14.35 4.23
CA VAL A 85 13.68 -12.90 4.02
C VAL A 85 15.14 -12.52 4.26
N ALA A 86 15.72 -11.73 3.35
CA ALA A 86 17.11 -11.27 3.40
C ALA A 86 17.24 -9.93 4.13
#